data_AF-A0A923NJT2-F1
#
_entry.id   AF-A0A923NJT2-F1
#
_cell.length_a   1.000
_cell.length_b   1.000
_cell.length_c   1.000
_cell.angle_alpha   90.00
_cell.angle_beta   90.00
_cell.angle_gamma   90.00
#
_symmetry.space_group_name_H-M   'P 1'
#
loop_
_entity.id
_entity.type
_entity.pdbx_description
1 polymer ?
#
loop_
_entity_poly.entity_id
_entity_poly.type
_entity_poly.pdbx_seq_one_letter_code
_entity_poly.pdbx_strand_id
1 'polypeptide(L)'
;MAENKKKEAPKPIRNDSLLESIEALKKEESQENTVRLLNEVVRARLLAPVSLDRDPVLDETEKEIVLEKDTTISFELIKAANGDLYYPVFTHGEALRKCSGETDQQSMIVNFEDLANMILGQGKAVRGFVINPMSENLCFTSEMIEGMIREMEKEVGGKQG
;
A
#
# COMPACT_ATOMS: atom_id res chain seq x y z
N MET A 1 -19.89 -35.00 13.11
CA MET A 1 -20.08 -33.57 13.47
C MET A 1 -19.02 -33.27 14.51
N ALA A 2 -18.06 -32.35 14.36
CA ALA A 2 -17.94 -31.18 13.52
C ALA A 2 -16.54 -31.10 12.88
N GLU A 3 -16.46 -30.62 11.64
CA GLU A 3 -15.20 -30.26 11.00
C GLU A 3 -14.61 -29.05 11.71
N ASN A 4 -13.45 -29.25 12.34
CA ASN A 4 -12.63 -28.21 12.91
C ASN A 4 -12.08 -27.36 11.74
N LYS A 5 -12.78 -26.27 11.39
CA LYS A 5 -12.26 -25.22 10.50
C LYS A 5 -10.98 -24.67 11.12
N LYS A 6 -9.84 -25.16 10.65
CA LYS A 6 -8.51 -24.58 10.89
C LYS A 6 -8.61 -23.12 10.44
N LYS A 7 -8.66 -22.17 11.39
CA LYS A 7 -8.48 -20.73 11.12
C LYS A 7 -7.11 -20.63 10.45
N GLU A 8 -7.07 -20.62 9.11
CA GLU A 8 -5.86 -20.33 8.37
C GLU A 8 -5.45 -18.92 8.79
N ALA A 9 -4.25 -18.78 9.38
CA ALA A 9 -3.68 -17.47 9.62
C ALA A 9 -3.74 -16.67 8.31
N PRO A 10 -4.10 -15.39 8.32
CA PRO A 10 -4.15 -14.58 7.11
C PRO A 10 -2.81 -14.73 6.40
N LYS A 11 -2.84 -15.18 5.14
CA LYS A 11 -1.62 -15.35 4.36
C LYS A 11 -0.88 -14.00 4.35
N PRO A 12 0.43 -13.99 4.62
CA PRO A 12 1.18 -12.75 4.62
C PRO A 12 1.02 -12.07 3.25
N ILE A 13 0.67 -10.79 3.27
CA ILE A 13 0.54 -10.00 2.03
C ILE A 13 1.91 -9.94 1.36
N ARG A 14 1.92 -10.31 0.08
CA ARG A 14 3.10 -10.31 -0.76
C ARG A 14 2.69 -10.10 -2.22
N ASN A 15 3.21 -9.04 -2.83
CA ASN A 15 2.90 -8.67 -4.22
C ASN A 15 4.04 -9.14 -5.15
N ASP A 16 4.17 -10.45 -5.35
CA ASP A 16 5.24 -11.03 -6.19
C ASP A 16 5.14 -10.53 -7.63
N SER A 17 3.95 -10.49 -8.23
CA SER A 17 3.76 -10.02 -9.62
C SER A 17 4.15 -8.55 -9.80
N LEU A 18 3.93 -7.71 -8.79
CA LEU A 18 4.44 -6.34 -8.76
C LEU A 18 5.97 -6.34 -8.72
N LEU A 19 6.60 -7.10 -7.83
CA LEU A 19 8.07 -7.22 -7.75
C LEU A 19 8.68 -7.69 -9.08
N GLU A 20 8.08 -8.70 -9.71
CA GLU A 20 8.51 -9.19 -11.03
C GLU A 20 8.40 -8.12 -12.12
N SER A 21 7.31 -7.34 -12.12
CA SER A 21 7.14 -6.24 -13.08
C SER A 21 8.19 -5.14 -12.90
N ILE A 22 8.61 -4.86 -11.66
CA ILE A 22 9.67 -3.90 -11.34
C ILE A 22 11.01 -4.42 -11.86
N GLU A 23 11.32 -5.70 -11.64
CA GLU A 23 12.53 -6.33 -12.17
C GLU A 23 12.54 -6.36 -13.70
N ALA A 24 11.40 -6.64 -14.33
CA ALA A 24 11.28 -6.63 -15.78
C ALA A 24 11.56 -5.23 -16.36
N LEU A 25 10.96 -4.18 -15.78
CA LEU A 25 11.22 -2.81 -16.20
C LEU A 25 12.68 -2.39 -15.99
N LYS A 26 13.31 -2.81 -14.88
CA LYS A 26 14.74 -2.56 -14.63
C LYS A 26 15.66 -3.28 -15.62
N LYS A 27 15.27 -4.46 -16.11
CA LYS A 27 16.01 -5.22 -17.12
C LYS A 27 15.83 -4.64 -18.51
N GLU A 28 14.61 -4.21 -18.83
CA GLU A 28 14.26 -3.63 -20.11
C GLU A 28 13.24 -2.50 -19.90
N GLU A 29 13.71 -1.26 -20.10
CA GLU A 29 12.86 -0.07 -20.06
C GLU A 29 12.04 0.04 -21.35
N SER A 30 10.94 -0.71 -21.42
CA SER A 30 10.00 -0.70 -22.53
C SER A 30 8.63 -0.15 -22.11
N GLN A 31 7.87 0.34 -23.10
CA GLN A 31 6.50 0.78 -22.87
C GLN A 31 5.62 -0.36 -22.35
N GLU A 32 5.83 -1.59 -22.84
CA GLU A 32 5.13 -2.79 -22.38
C GLU A 32 5.40 -3.06 -20.90
N ASN A 33 6.66 -3.05 -20.48
CA ASN A 33 7.03 -3.28 -19.08
C ASN A 33 6.52 -2.15 -18.17
N THR A 34 6.47 -0.91 -18.68
CA THR A 34 5.90 0.22 -17.94
C THR A 34 4.40 0.03 -17.72
N VAL A 35 3.65 -0.30 -18.78
CA VAL A 35 2.20 -0.57 -18.68
C VAL A 35 1.93 -1.75 -17.74
N ARG A 36 2.74 -2.82 -17.82
CA ARG A 36 2.65 -3.96 -16.90
C ARG A 36 2.83 -3.52 -15.45
N LEU A 37 3.88 -2.75 -15.15
CA LEU A 37 4.12 -2.22 -13.80
C LEU A 37 2.93 -1.42 -13.28
N LEU A 38 2.41 -0.47 -14.08
CA LEU A 38 1.28 0.37 -13.67
C LEU A 38 0.02 -0.45 -13.37
N ASN A 39 -0.27 -1.47 -14.19
CA ASN A 39 -1.38 -2.40 -13.96
C ASN A 39 -1.22 -3.19 -12.66
N GLU A 40 -0.01 -3.67 -12.37
CA GLU A 40 0.28 -4.38 -11.12
C GLU A 40 0.15 -3.46 -9.91
N VAL A 41 0.56 -2.18 -10.01
CA VAL A 41 0.39 -1.19 -8.93
C VAL A 41 -1.07 -0.94 -8.62
N VAL A 42 -1.92 -0.80 -9.65
CA VAL A 42 -3.38 -0.60 -9.46
C VAL A 42 -4.03 -1.80 -8.78
N ARG A 43 -3.57 -3.02 -9.09
CA ARG A 43 -4.10 -4.27 -8.53
C ARG A 43 -3.50 -4.66 -7.19
N ALA A 44 -2.38 -4.04 -6.80
CA ALA A 44 -1.62 -4.42 -5.63
C ALA A 44 -2.40 -4.15 -4.33
N ARG A 45 -2.17 -5.01 -3.35
CA ARG A 45 -2.57 -4.81 -1.96
C ARG A 45 -1.31 -4.50 -1.18
N LEU A 46 -1.08 -3.24 -0.88
CA LEU A 46 0.14 -2.78 -0.24
C LEU A 46 -0.07 -2.64 1.26
N LEU A 47 1.01 -2.73 2.02
CA LEU A 47 1.01 -2.48 3.46
C LEU A 47 1.40 -1.03 3.69
N ALA A 48 0.56 -0.26 4.37
CA ALA A 48 0.88 1.08 4.84
C ALA A 48 1.13 1.04 6.35
N PRO A 49 2.26 1.58 6.85
CA PRO A 49 2.52 1.70 8.27
C PRO A 49 1.54 2.67 8.90
N VAL A 50 1.04 2.31 10.09
CA VAL A 50 0.10 3.13 10.84
C VAL A 50 0.51 3.21 12.30
N SER A 51 0.30 4.38 12.89
CA SER A 51 0.37 4.57 14.33
C SER A 51 -1.04 4.58 14.89
N LEU A 52 -1.22 3.87 16.00
CA LEU A 52 -2.44 3.86 16.79
C LEU A 52 -2.21 4.75 18.01
N ASP A 53 -3.19 5.57 18.40
CA ASP A 53 -3.09 6.33 19.67
C ASP A 53 -3.23 5.44 20.91
N ARG A 54 -3.70 4.20 20.71
CA ARG A 54 -3.85 3.17 21.74
C ARG A 54 -3.36 1.83 21.23
N ASP A 55 -2.67 1.09 22.08
CA ASP A 55 -2.26 -0.26 21.79
C ASP A 55 -3.47 -1.18 21.60
N PRO A 56 -3.42 -2.10 20.63
CA PRO A 56 -4.48 -3.07 20.44
C PRO A 56 -4.53 -4.04 21.63
N VAL A 57 -5.73 -4.36 22.10
CA VAL A 57 -5.93 -5.19 23.29
C VAL A 57 -6.23 -6.62 22.86
N LEU A 58 -5.57 -7.60 23.47
CA LEU A 58 -5.95 -9.00 23.31
C LEU A 58 -7.24 -9.26 24.09
N ASP A 59 -8.33 -9.55 23.38
CA ASP A 59 -9.52 -10.09 24.01
C ASP A 59 -9.23 -11.54 24.44
N GLU A 60 -9.06 -11.75 25.74
CA GLU A 60 -8.70 -13.05 26.31
C GLU A 60 -9.81 -14.10 26.14
N THR A 61 -11.05 -13.67 25.88
CA THR A 61 -12.22 -14.54 25.72
C THR A 61 -12.25 -15.16 24.33
N GLU A 62 -12.08 -14.34 23.29
CA GLU A 62 -12.10 -14.78 21.88
C GLU A 62 -10.69 -15.10 21.35
N LYS A 63 -9.65 -14.76 22.12
CA LYS A 63 -8.23 -14.78 21.72
C LYS A 63 -8.00 -13.98 20.43
N GLU A 64 -8.70 -12.86 20.30
CA GLU A 64 -8.62 -11.97 19.16
C GLU A 64 -8.03 -10.63 19.57
N ILE A 65 -7.22 -10.04 18.69
CA ILE A 65 -6.70 -8.70 18.89
C ILE A 65 -7.82 -7.74 18.50
N VAL A 66 -8.26 -6.90 19.44
CA VAL A 66 -9.37 -5.96 19.28
C VAL A 66 -8.83 -4.54 19.39
N LEU A 67 -9.19 -3.72 18.40
CA LEU A 67 -9.03 -2.27 18.46
C LEU A 67 -10.20 -1.69 19.25
N GLU A 68 -9.92 -0.84 20.25
CA GLU A 68 -10.98 -0.15 20.96
C GLU A 68 -11.74 0.79 20.01
N LYS A 69 -13.04 1.02 20.28
CA LYS A 69 -13.91 1.82 19.40
C LYS A 69 -13.43 3.26 19.19
N ASP A 70 -12.60 3.78 20.08
CA ASP A 70 -12.08 5.15 20.04
C ASP A 70 -10.60 5.21 19.60
N THR A 71 -10.04 4.10 19.09
CA THR A 71 -8.68 4.10 18.54
C THR A 71 -8.63 4.88 17.22
N THR A 72 -7.84 5.95 17.21
CA THR A 72 -7.51 6.75 16.04
C THR A 72 -6.33 6.12 15.31
N ILE A 73 -6.55 5.83 14.03
CA ILE A 73 -5.51 5.31 13.14
C ILE A 73 -4.91 6.46 12.36
N SER A 74 -3.59 6.63 12.45
CA SER A 74 -2.84 7.64 11.70
C SER A 74 -1.86 6.96 10.76
N PHE A 75 -1.95 7.24 9.46
CA PHE A 75 -0.96 6.75 8.49
C PHE A 75 0.36 7.49 8.65
N GLU A 76 1.46 6.75 8.72
CA GLU A 76 2.78 7.35 8.81
C GLU A 76 3.18 7.98 7.47
N LEU A 77 3.97 9.06 7.54
CA LEU A 77 4.49 9.77 6.39
C LEU A 77 6.01 9.78 6.45
N ILE A 78 6.65 9.65 5.29
CA ILE A 78 8.09 9.88 5.14
C ILE A 78 8.33 11.25 4.53
N LYS A 79 9.42 11.89 4.96
CA LYS A 79 9.88 13.16 4.41
C LYS A 79 11.05 12.91 3.47
N ALA A 80 10.89 13.30 2.21
CA ALA A 80 11.95 13.27 1.21
C ALA A 80 13.01 14.35 1.48
N ALA A 81 14.19 14.21 0.87
CA ALA A 81 15.30 15.15 1.06
C ALA A 81 14.96 16.60 0.68
N ASN A 82 14.06 16.80 -0.28
CA ASN A 82 13.57 18.10 -0.71
C ASN A 82 12.50 18.70 0.23
N GLY A 83 12.10 17.98 1.28
CA GLY A 83 11.11 18.39 2.26
C GLY A 83 9.67 17.95 1.98
N ASP A 84 9.41 17.35 0.82
CA ASP A 84 8.09 16.83 0.45
C ASP A 84 7.70 15.60 1.27
N LEU A 85 6.41 15.46 1.56
CA LEU A 85 5.85 14.33 2.29
C LEU A 85 5.28 13.29 1.33
N TYR A 86 5.49 12.01 1.65
CA TYR A 86 4.96 10.87 0.90
C TYR A 86 4.43 9.79 1.84
N TYR A 87 3.41 9.06 1.39
CA TYR A 87 2.98 7.83 2.05
C TYR A 87 3.93 6.68 1.70
N PRO A 88 4.68 6.11 2.66
CA PRO A 88 5.43 4.89 2.41
C PRO A 88 4.46 3.70 2.35
N VAL A 89 4.62 2.85 1.34
CA VAL A 89 3.82 1.62 1.20
C VAL A 89 4.72 0.46 0.81
N PHE A 90 4.34 -0.75 1.21
CA PHE A 90 5.22 -1.90 1.14
C PHE A 90 4.58 -3.09 0.43
N THR A 91 5.36 -3.76 -0.41
CA THR A 91 4.87 -4.93 -1.15
C THR A 91 4.73 -6.18 -0.29
N HIS A 92 5.39 -6.22 0.87
CA HIS A 92 5.40 -7.34 1.81
C HIS A 92 5.92 -6.92 3.19
N GLY A 93 5.65 -7.74 4.21
CA GLY A 93 5.97 -7.41 5.62
C GLY A 93 7.46 -7.25 5.94
N GLU A 94 8.37 -7.89 5.19
CA GLU A 94 9.81 -7.70 5.40
C GLU A 94 10.27 -6.29 4.98
N ALA A 95 9.75 -5.79 3.85
CA ALA A 95 10.05 -4.43 3.39
C ALA A 95 9.54 -3.37 4.39
N LEU A 96 8.35 -3.58 4.96
CA LEU A 96 7.80 -2.76 6.04
C LEU A 96 8.75 -2.75 7.25
N ARG A 97 9.11 -3.93 7.77
CA ARG A 97 9.97 -4.05 8.96
C ARG A 97 11.35 -3.42 8.78
N LYS A 98 11.92 -3.47 7.57
CA LYS A 98 13.18 -2.78 7.23
C LYS A 98 13.06 -1.26 7.33
N CYS A 99 11.89 -0.71 7.03
CA CYS A 99 11.67 0.73 7.08
C CYS A 99 11.34 1.23 8.49
N SER A 100 10.51 0.51 9.25
CA SER A 100 10.15 0.91 10.61
C SER A 100 11.27 0.70 11.63
N GLY A 101 12.13 -0.31 11.43
CA GLY A 101 13.11 -0.75 12.42
C GLY A 101 12.48 -1.42 13.66
N GLU A 102 11.15 -1.39 13.78
CA GLU A 102 10.38 -1.96 14.87
C GLU A 102 9.80 -3.32 14.50
N THR A 103 9.87 -4.25 15.45
CA THR A 103 9.36 -5.62 15.28
C THR A 103 7.82 -5.68 15.32
N ASP A 104 7.18 -4.70 15.96
CA ASP A 104 5.71 -4.65 16.18
C ASP A 104 5.01 -3.53 15.39
N GLN A 105 5.64 -3.05 14.30
CA GLN A 105 5.05 -2.01 13.47
C GLN A 105 3.69 -2.46 12.93
N GLN A 106 2.66 -1.68 13.27
CA GLN A 106 1.29 -1.92 12.82
C GLN A 106 1.14 -1.49 11.36
N SER A 107 0.34 -2.22 10.59
CA SER A 107 0.09 -1.86 9.19
C SER A 107 -1.32 -2.14 8.75
N MET A 108 -1.80 -1.33 7.82
CA MET A 108 -3.07 -1.54 7.14
C MET A 108 -2.82 -1.98 5.70
N ILE A 109 -3.73 -2.81 5.19
CA ILE A 109 -3.77 -3.15 3.77
C ILE A 109 -4.48 -2.01 3.05
N VAL A 110 -3.78 -1.37 2.13
CA VAL A 110 -4.29 -0.31 1.27
C VAL A 110 -4.19 -0.72 -0.19
N ASN A 111 -5.15 -0.29 -1.00
CA ASN A 111 -5.08 -0.42 -2.45
C ASN A 111 -4.80 0.95 -3.11
N PHE A 112 -4.68 0.96 -4.44
CA PHE A 112 -4.41 2.20 -5.19
C PHE A 112 -5.52 3.26 -5.01
N GLU A 113 -6.79 2.85 -4.98
CA GLU A 113 -7.93 3.77 -4.82
C GLU A 113 -7.92 4.42 -3.42
N ASP A 114 -7.61 3.67 -2.37
CA ASP A 114 -7.46 4.20 -1.00
C ASP A 114 -6.37 5.27 -0.95
N LEU A 115 -5.20 4.97 -1.52
CA LEU A 115 -4.06 5.90 -1.58
C LEU A 115 -4.41 7.15 -2.40
N ALA A 116 -5.05 6.97 -3.55
CA ALA A 116 -5.48 8.08 -4.39
C ALA A 116 -6.45 9.00 -3.64
N ASN A 117 -7.47 8.44 -3.00
CA ASN A 117 -8.44 9.21 -2.23
C ASN A 117 -7.78 9.97 -1.08
N MET A 118 -6.86 9.34 -0.36
CA MET A 118 -6.09 9.98 0.72
C MET A 118 -5.23 11.14 0.21
N ILE A 119 -4.46 10.92 -0.85
CA ILE A 119 -3.50 11.90 -1.38
C ILE A 119 -4.22 13.07 -2.05
N LEU A 120 -5.21 12.78 -2.90
CA LEU A 120 -5.95 13.80 -3.64
C LEU A 120 -6.91 14.57 -2.73
N GLY A 121 -7.42 13.95 -1.65
CA GLY A 121 -8.24 14.61 -0.63
C GLY A 121 -7.48 15.60 0.26
N GLN A 122 -6.16 15.50 0.36
CA GLN A 122 -5.33 16.32 1.26
C GLN A 122 -4.78 17.62 0.63
N GLY A 123 -5.23 18.01 -0.56
CA GLY A 123 -5.03 19.36 -1.08
C GLY A 123 -3.56 19.82 -1.20
N LYS A 124 -2.65 18.88 -1.54
CA LYS A 124 -1.18 19.04 -1.74
C LYS A 124 -0.28 18.96 -0.51
N ALA A 125 -0.80 18.64 0.69
CA ALA A 125 0.05 18.41 1.86
C ALA A 125 1.00 17.20 1.67
N VAL A 126 0.53 16.19 0.93
CA VAL A 126 1.29 14.99 0.56
C VAL A 126 1.46 14.97 -0.95
N ARG A 127 2.68 14.69 -1.42
CA ARG A 127 3.04 14.72 -2.85
C ARG A 127 2.78 13.42 -3.58
N GLY A 128 2.52 12.33 -2.86
CA GLY A 128 2.35 11.01 -3.46
C GLY A 128 2.53 9.88 -2.47
N PHE A 129 2.74 8.68 -3.00
CA PHE A 129 3.19 7.51 -2.23
C PHE A 129 4.48 6.95 -2.82
N VAL A 130 5.24 6.22 -1.99
CA VAL A 130 6.49 5.56 -2.39
C VAL A 130 6.40 4.09 -2.03
N ILE A 131 6.55 3.21 -3.03
CA ILE A 131 6.62 1.77 -2.83
C ILE A 131 8.05 1.38 -2.43
N ASN A 132 8.19 0.73 -1.29
CA ASN A 132 9.44 0.20 -0.74
C ASN A 132 10.58 1.24 -0.74
N PRO A 133 10.48 2.34 0.03
CA PRO A 133 11.47 3.43 0.05
C PRO A 133 12.91 2.98 0.36
N MET A 134 13.09 1.87 1.08
CA MET A 134 14.40 1.32 1.45
C MET A 134 14.99 0.33 0.43
N SER A 135 14.24 -0.04 -0.62
CA SER A 135 14.71 -0.96 -1.67
C SER A 135 14.39 -0.47 -3.08
N GLU A 136 13.21 -0.78 -3.63
CA GLU A 136 12.88 -0.44 -5.02
C GLU A 136 12.63 1.07 -5.22
N ASN A 137 12.18 1.76 -4.17
CA ASN A 137 11.95 3.21 -4.12
C ASN A 137 11.16 3.74 -5.33
N LEU A 138 9.97 3.19 -5.57
CA LEU A 138 9.12 3.64 -6.67
C LEU A 138 8.20 4.75 -6.20
N CYS A 139 8.41 5.96 -6.72
CA CYS A 139 7.64 7.12 -6.35
C CYS A 139 6.49 7.36 -7.34
N PHE A 140 5.27 7.49 -6.80
CA PHE A 140 4.07 7.86 -7.54
C PHE A 140 3.58 9.20 -7.03
N THR A 141 3.76 10.24 -7.82
CA THR A 141 3.32 11.60 -7.46
C THR A 141 1.81 11.74 -7.63
N SER A 142 1.21 12.74 -6.96
CA SER A 142 -0.20 13.08 -7.13
C SER A 142 -0.58 13.29 -8.61
N GLU A 143 0.29 13.91 -9.39
CA GLU A 143 0.10 14.13 -10.83
C GLU A 143 0.06 12.80 -11.62
N MET A 144 0.96 11.86 -11.29
CA MET A 144 0.95 10.52 -11.89
C MET A 144 -0.32 9.76 -11.51
N ILE A 145 -0.73 9.85 -10.24
CA ILE A 145 -1.96 9.22 -9.73
C ILE A 145 -3.19 9.75 -10.48
N GLU A 146 -3.31 11.08 -10.62
CA GLU A 146 -4.39 11.70 -11.40
C GLU A 146 -4.38 11.23 -12.86
N GLY A 147 -3.18 11.10 -13.47
CA GLY A 147 -3.02 10.57 -14.82
C GLY A 147 -3.50 9.11 -14.93
N MET A 148 -3.11 8.25 -13.99
CA MET A 148 -3.52 6.85 -13.94
C MET A 148 -5.03 6.71 -13.79
N ILE A 149 -5.66 7.49 -12.90
CA ILE A 149 -7.13 7.50 -12.72
C ILE A 149 -7.83 7.86 -14.03
N ARG A 150 -7.39 8.94 -14.69
CA ARG A 150 -7.97 9.39 -15.96
C ARG A 150 -7.86 8.33 -17.06
N GLU A 151 -6.74 7.61 -17.13
CA GLU A 151 -6.60 6.52 -18.12
C GLU A 151 -7.54 5.35 -17.79
N MET A 152 -7.66 4.96 -16.53
CA MET A 152 -8.60 3.91 -16.12
C MET A 152 -10.06 4.29 -16.43
N GLU A 153 -10.46 5.54 -16.18
CA GLU A 153 -11.79 6.05 -16.50
C GLU A 153 -12.09 6.01 -18.01
N LYS A 154 -11.09 6.29 -18.87
CA LYS A 154 -11.24 6.19 -20.32
C LYS A 154 -11.44 4.74 -20.79
N GLU A 155 -10.71 3.79 -20.22
CA GLU A 155 -10.86 2.37 -20.55
C GLU A 155 -12.21 1.79 -20.11
N VAL A 156 -12.76 2.27 -18.99
CA VAL A 156 -14.09 1.88 -18.50
C VAL A 156 -15.20 2.57 -19.29
N GLY A 157 -15.04 3.86 -19.64
CA GLY A 157 -15.99 4.64 -20.42
C GLY A 157 -16.07 4.28 -21.91
N GLY A 158 -15.02 3.64 -22.46
CA GLY A 158 -14.97 3.20 -23.86
C GLY A 158 -15.76 1.93 -24.19
N LYS A 159 -16.40 1.28 -23.20
CA LYS A 159 -17.21 0.06 -23.40
C LYS A 159 -18.71 0.29 -23.60
N GLN A 160 -19.16 1.54 -23.75
CA GLN A 160 -20.53 1.86 -24.18
C GLN A 160 -20.49 2.42 -25.61
N GLY A 161 -20.35 1.53 -26.58
CA GLY A 161 -20.62 1.77 -28.00
C GLY A 161 -21.71 0.82 -28.47
#